data_AF-A0A3M1YAZ8-F1
#
_entry.id   AF-A0A3M1YAZ8-F1
#
_cell.length_a   1.000
_cell.length_b   1.000
_cell.length_c   1.000
_cell.angle_alpha   90.00
_cell.angle_beta   90.00
_cell.angle_gamma   90.00
#
_symmetry.space_group_name_H-M   'P 1'
#
loop_
_entity.id
_entity.type
_entity.pdbx_description
1 polymer ?
#
loop_
_entity_poly.entity_id
_entity_poly.type
_entity_poly.pdbx_seq_one_letter_code
_entity_poly.pdbx_strand_id
1 'polypeptide(L)'
;MAYAQLDARLGRLPFDPGEIWLVSLTAMLLCELDYAQSMAFIVNFGRDNDTAAAVAGTILGALHGAKGLPQAELTRLLDQNRPLGQDLEYQAARMVETLRPQMIP
;
A
#
# COMPACT_ATOMS: atom_id res chain seq x y z
N MET A 1 -10.71 -6.20 20.63
CA MET A 1 -10.46 -5.14 19.63
C MET A 1 -9.37 -5.62 18.68
N ALA A 2 -9.44 -5.27 17.39
CA ALA A 2 -8.56 -5.81 16.34
C ALA A 2 -7.06 -5.65 16.66
N TYR A 3 -6.65 -4.47 17.15
CA TYR A 3 -5.25 -4.21 17.53
C TYR A 3 -4.73 -5.19 18.58
N ALA A 4 -5.52 -5.48 19.64
CA ALA A 4 -5.10 -6.42 20.66
C ALA A 4 -4.94 -7.87 20.14
N GLN A 5 -5.72 -8.26 19.12
CA GLN A 5 -5.60 -9.59 18.50
C GLN A 5 -4.40 -9.68 17.54
N LEU A 6 -4.09 -8.58 16.85
CA LEU A 6 -2.89 -8.43 16.04
C LEU A 6 -1.66 -8.52 16.94
N ASP A 7 -1.57 -7.67 17.96
CA ASP A 7 -0.46 -7.61 18.93
C ASP A 7 -0.17 -8.97 19.55
N ALA A 8 -1.22 -9.74 19.90
CA ALA A 8 -1.06 -11.07 20.50
C ALA A 8 -0.40 -12.10 19.57
N ARG A 9 -0.33 -11.84 18.27
CA ARG A 9 0.26 -12.74 17.25
C ARG A 9 1.59 -12.23 16.70
N LEU A 10 2.05 -11.05 17.13
CA LEU A 10 3.27 -10.46 16.62
C LEU A 10 4.52 -11.13 17.19
N GLY A 11 5.55 -11.21 16.34
CA GLY A 11 6.88 -11.66 16.71
C GLY A 11 7.63 -10.61 17.54
N ARG A 12 8.80 -10.98 18.06
CA ARG A 12 9.67 -10.08 18.83
C ARG A 12 10.35 -9.00 17.97
N LEU A 13 10.39 -9.17 16.65
CA LEU A 13 11.09 -8.26 15.74
C LEU A 13 10.06 -7.40 15.00
N PRO A 14 10.18 -6.06 15.05
CA PRO A 14 9.20 -5.13 14.45
C PRO A 14 9.23 -5.08 12.91
N PHE A 15 10.13 -5.82 12.25
CA PHE A 15 10.32 -5.85 10.79
C PHE A 15 10.16 -7.26 10.22
N ASP A 16 9.43 -8.14 10.91
CA ASP A 16 9.21 -9.50 10.44
C ASP A 16 8.30 -9.51 9.20
N PRO A 17 8.68 -10.17 8.10
CA PRO A 17 7.84 -10.21 6.89
C PRO A 17 6.45 -10.82 7.12
N GLY A 18 6.33 -11.78 8.05
CA GLY A 18 5.05 -12.36 8.43
C GLY A 18 4.15 -11.39 9.17
N GLU A 19 4.73 -10.54 10.02
CA GLU A 19 4.03 -9.42 10.67
C GLU A 19 3.53 -8.39 9.66
N ILE A 20 4.39 -7.93 8.74
CA ILE A 20 4.01 -6.97 7.68
C ILE A 20 2.81 -7.52 6.90
N TRP A 21 2.91 -8.77 6.46
CA TRP A 21 1.83 -9.42 5.71
C TRP A 21 0.54 -9.55 6.52
N LEU A 22 0.63 -9.94 7.79
CA LEU A 22 -0.54 -10.08 8.67
C LEU A 22 -1.22 -8.73 8.93
N VAL A 23 -0.46 -7.66 9.17
CA VAL A 23 -0.98 -6.29 9.35
C VAL A 23 -1.67 -5.82 8.08
N SER A 24 -1.01 -5.94 6.92
CA SER A 24 -1.58 -5.53 5.62
C SER A 24 -2.87 -6.26 5.31
N LEU A 25 -2.92 -7.60 5.46
CA LEU A 25 -4.13 -8.39 5.25
C LEU A 25 -5.24 -8.01 6.22
N THR A 26 -4.93 -7.86 7.50
CA THR A 26 -5.94 -7.56 8.52
C THR A 26 -6.58 -6.20 8.26
N ALA A 27 -5.77 -5.19 7.92
CA ALA A 27 -6.26 -3.86 7.56
C ALA A 27 -7.20 -3.94 6.34
N MET A 28 -6.74 -4.56 5.24
CA MET A 28 -7.53 -4.68 4.01
C MET A 28 -8.85 -5.42 4.24
N LEU A 29 -8.86 -6.51 5.00
CA LEU A 29 -10.07 -7.30 5.24
C LEU A 29 -11.06 -6.59 6.19
N LEU A 30 -10.58 -5.93 7.24
CA LEU A 30 -11.46 -5.23 8.19
C LEU A 30 -12.02 -3.92 7.62
N CYS A 31 -11.31 -3.31 6.68
CA CYS A 31 -11.74 -2.08 6.01
C CYS A 31 -12.42 -2.37 4.66
N GLU A 32 -12.83 -3.62 4.40
CA GLU A 32 -13.58 -4.00 3.20
C GLU A 32 -12.90 -3.58 1.88
N LEU A 33 -11.57 -3.68 1.83
CA LEU A 33 -10.70 -3.26 0.72
C LEU A 33 -10.80 -1.76 0.38
N ASP A 34 -11.36 -0.92 1.26
CA ASP A 34 -11.31 0.54 1.11
C ASP A 34 -9.90 1.07 1.30
N TYR A 35 -9.40 1.84 0.34
CA TYR A 35 -8.02 2.35 0.35
C TYR A 35 -7.75 3.23 1.56
N ALA A 36 -8.59 4.26 1.77
CA ALA A 36 -8.34 5.28 2.78
C ALA A 36 -8.45 4.71 4.20
N GLN A 37 -9.46 3.89 4.46
CA GLN A 37 -9.65 3.22 5.74
C GLN A 37 -8.54 2.21 6.03
N SER A 38 -8.11 1.44 5.02
CA SER A 38 -6.99 0.49 5.19
C SER A 38 -5.69 1.21 5.53
N MET A 39 -5.37 2.32 4.84
CA MET A 39 -4.19 3.13 5.17
C MET A 39 -4.29 3.73 6.57
N ALA A 40 -5.45 4.26 6.94
CA ALA A 40 -5.68 4.81 8.28
C ALA A 40 -5.53 3.73 9.37
N PHE A 41 -6.01 2.51 9.14
CA PHE A 41 -5.83 1.40 10.06
C PHE A 41 -4.35 1.08 10.27
N ILE A 42 -3.58 0.91 9.18
CA ILE A 42 -2.16 0.55 9.24
C ILE A 42 -1.34 1.63 9.96
N VAL A 43 -1.55 2.90 9.59
CA VAL A 43 -0.83 4.02 10.20
C VAL A 43 -1.11 4.13 11.70
N ASN A 44 -2.37 3.95 12.11
CA ASN A 44 -2.77 4.01 13.53
C ASN A 44 -2.35 2.78 14.34
N PHE A 45 -2.23 1.61 13.71
CA PHE A 45 -1.67 0.43 14.36
C PHE A 45 -0.19 0.62 14.71
N GLY A 46 0.56 1.27 13.81
CA GLY A 46 1.97 1.61 14.01
C GLY A 46 2.92 0.47 13.65
N ARG A 47 4.05 0.41 14.35
CA ARG A 47 5.19 -0.49 14.06
C ARG A 47 5.85 -0.14 12.72
N ASP A 48 6.11 -1.10 11.86
CA ASP A 48 6.61 -0.89 10.49
C ASP A 48 5.45 -0.51 9.55
N ASN A 49 4.88 0.67 9.80
CA ASN A 49 3.65 1.09 9.15
C ASN A 49 3.86 1.56 7.70
N ASP A 50 5.03 2.08 7.36
CA ASP A 50 5.39 2.52 6.02
C ASP A 50 5.57 1.32 5.09
N THR A 51 6.25 0.26 5.53
CA THR A 51 6.37 -0.97 4.74
C THR A 51 5.03 -1.68 4.60
N ALA A 52 4.27 -1.82 5.69
CA ALA A 52 2.94 -2.43 5.66
C ALA A 52 1.95 -1.64 4.78
N ALA A 53 2.01 -0.30 4.82
CA ALA A 53 1.22 0.59 3.97
C ALA A 53 1.67 0.52 2.50
N ALA A 54 2.97 0.37 2.23
CA ALA A 54 3.48 0.19 0.86
C ALA A 54 2.97 -1.12 0.24
N VAL A 55 2.98 -2.22 1.00
CA VAL A 55 2.43 -3.51 0.55
C VAL A 55 0.93 -3.43 0.30
N ALA A 56 0.15 -2.97 1.28
CA ALA A 56 -1.29 -2.84 1.14
C ALA A 56 -1.69 -1.82 0.06
N GLY A 57 -0.99 -0.68 0.00
CA GLY A 57 -1.20 0.38 -0.99
C GLY A 57 -0.91 -0.08 -2.42
N THR A 58 0.08 -0.96 -2.61
CA THR A 58 0.33 -1.58 -3.93
C THR A 58 -0.84 -2.44 -4.38
N ILE A 59 -1.37 -3.29 -3.48
CA ILE A 59 -2.49 -4.20 -3.79
C ILE A 59 -3.76 -3.40 -4.06
N LEU A 60 -4.11 -2.49 -3.15
CA LEU A 60 -5.33 -1.67 -3.28
C LEU A 60 -5.23 -0.68 -4.43
N GLY A 61 -4.03 -0.15 -4.72
CA GLY A 61 -3.79 0.71 -5.87
C GLY A 61 -3.94 -0.03 -7.20
N ALA A 62 -3.52 -1.31 -7.27
CA ALA A 62 -3.79 -2.17 -8.43
C ALA A 62 -5.28 -2.48 -8.59
N LEU A 63 -6.00 -2.70 -7.47
CA LEU A 63 -7.43 -2.99 -7.47
C LEU A 63 -8.28 -1.79 -7.92
N HIS A 64 -8.00 -0.61 -7.37
CA HIS A 64 -8.81 0.60 -7.58
C HIS A 64 -8.36 1.43 -8.79
N GLY A 65 -7.11 1.21 -9.25
CA GLY A 65 -6.45 2.03 -10.26
C GLY A 65 -6.14 3.44 -9.76
N ALA A 66 -5.29 4.17 -10.51
CA ALA A 66 -4.82 5.51 -10.11
C ALA A 66 -5.96 6.52 -9.88
N LYS A 67 -7.08 6.39 -10.61
CA LYS A 67 -8.26 7.26 -10.46
C LYS A 67 -9.06 7.00 -9.17
N GLY A 68 -8.93 5.80 -8.60
CA GLY A 68 -9.60 5.42 -7.35
C GLY A 68 -8.81 5.82 -6.09
N LEU A 69 -7.60 6.37 -6.23
CA LEU A 69 -6.78 6.81 -5.12
C LEU A 69 -7.19 8.21 -4.61
N PRO A 70 -6.82 8.58 -3.36
CA PRO A 70 -6.98 9.94 -2.86
C PRO A 70 -6.21 10.95 -3.72
N GLN A 71 -6.94 11.73 -4.53
CA GLN A 71 -6.35 12.51 -5.62
C GLN A 71 -5.47 13.67 -5.12
N ALA A 72 -5.79 14.27 -3.97
CA ALA A 72 -5.00 15.35 -3.40
C ALA A 72 -3.62 14.85 -2.95
N GLU A 73 -3.59 13.70 -2.29
CA GLU A 73 -2.39 13.02 -1.81
C GLU A 73 -1.56 12.51 -2.99
N LEU A 74 -2.20 11.90 -4.00
CA LEU A 74 -1.53 11.44 -5.22
C LEU A 74 -0.85 12.61 -5.93
N THR A 75 -1.58 13.71 -6.16
CA THR A 75 -1.04 14.90 -6.84
C THR A 75 0.16 15.45 -6.09
N ARG A 76 0.03 15.63 -4.77
CA ARG A 76 1.12 16.10 -3.91
C ARG A 76 2.34 15.17 -3.99
N LEU A 77 2.12 13.87 -3.94
CA LEU A 77 3.18 12.87 -4.00
C LEU A 77 3.92 12.94 -5.35
N LEU A 78 3.20 13.02 -6.47
CA LEU A 78 3.80 13.16 -7.80
C LEU A 78 4.63 14.45 -7.92
N ASP A 79 4.07 15.59 -7.50
CA ASP A 79 4.73 16.89 -7.59
C ASP A 79 5.99 16.96 -6.71
N GLN A 80 6.01 16.29 -5.56
CA GLN A 80 7.17 16.22 -4.68
C GLN A 80 8.27 15.29 -5.20
N ASN A 81 7.92 14.23 -5.93
CA ASN A 81 8.89 13.22 -6.40
C ASN A 81 9.53 13.58 -7.76
N ARG A 82 8.82 14.26 -8.67
CA ARG A 82 9.37 14.69 -9.96
C ARG A 82 10.70 15.47 -9.84
N PRO A 83 10.85 16.51 -8.99
CA PRO A 83 12.12 17.24 -8.87
C PRO A 83 13.26 16.41 -8.26
N LEU A 84 12.95 15.29 -7.61
CA LEU A 84 13.94 14.33 -7.10
C LEU A 84 14.41 13.34 -8.19
N GLY A 85 13.96 13.53 -9.43
CA GLY A 85 14.24 12.61 -10.55
C GLY A 85 13.39 11.33 -10.50
N GLN A 86 12.32 11.31 -9.71
CA GLN A 86 11.40 10.18 -9.56
C GLN A 86 10.06 10.50 -10.22
N ASP A 87 9.99 10.34 -11.54
CA ASP A 87 8.73 10.42 -12.27
C ASP A 87 7.99 9.07 -12.17
N LEU A 88 7.12 8.96 -11.17
CA LEU A 88 6.40 7.73 -10.86
C LEU A 88 5.38 7.36 -11.94
N GLU A 89 4.79 8.33 -12.63
CA GLU A 89 3.86 8.09 -13.73
C GLU A 89 4.59 7.51 -14.94
N TYR A 90 5.76 8.07 -15.27
CA TYR A 90 6.62 7.53 -16.30
C TYR A 90 7.09 6.10 -15.97
N GLN A 91 7.49 5.85 -14.71
CA GLN A 91 7.89 4.52 -14.25
C GLN A 91 6.74 3.51 -14.36
N ALA A 92 5.53 3.88 -13.93
CA ALA A 92 4.35 3.03 -14.05
C ALA A 92 4.02 2.72 -15.52
N ALA A 93 4.05 3.74 -16.40
CA ALA A 93 3.81 3.56 -17.83
C ALA A 93 4.84 2.61 -18.47
N ARG A 94 6.11 2.73 -18.08
CA ARG A 94 7.17 1.82 -18.51
C ARG A 94 6.97 0.38 -18.05
N MET A 95 6.48 0.18 -16.83
CA MET A 95 6.16 -1.16 -16.32
C MET A 95 5.02 -1.79 -17.11
N VAL A 96 3.96 -1.04 -17.39
CA VAL A 96 2.84 -1.50 -18.23
C VAL A 96 3.33 -1.89 -19.62
N GLU A 97 4.15 -1.06 -20.27
CA GLU A 97 4.66 -1.37 -21.60
C GLU A 97 5.54 -2.62 -21.62
N THR A 98 6.35 -2.82 -20.58
CA THR A 98 7.20 -4.01 -20.43
C THR A 98 6.38 -5.28 -20.20
N LEU A 99 5.26 -5.17 -19.46
CA LEU A 99 4.40 -6.31 -19.10
C LEU A 99 3.35 -6.63 -20.17
N ARG A 100 2.99 -5.67 -21.04
CA ARG A 100 1.98 -5.82 -22.09
C ARG A 100 2.11 -7.11 -22.92
N PRO A 101 3.30 -7.57 -23.36
CA PRO A 101 3.44 -8.80 -24.14
C PRO A 101 3.11 -10.08 -23.35
N GLN A 102 3.08 -10.01 -22.02
CA GLN A 102 2.85 -11.13 -21.11
C GLN A 102 1.40 -11.18 -20.59
N MET A 103 0.62 -10.11 -20.82
CA MET A 103 -0.79 -10.06 -20.45
C MET A 103 -1.59 -10.86 -21.47
N ILE A 104 -2.11 -12.01 -21.04
CA ILE A 104 -3.06 -12.81 -21.84
C ILE A 104 -4.35 -11.96 -21.97
N PRO A 105 -4.87 -11.75 -23.20
CA PRO A 105 -6.09 -10.98 -23.42
C PRO A 105 -7.34 -11.60 -22.78
#